data_AF-A0A967M436-F1
#
_entry.id   AF-A0A967M436-F1
#
_cell.length_a   1.000
_cell.length_b   1.000
_cell.length_c   1.000
_cell.angle_alpha   90.00
_cell.angle_beta   90.00
_cell.angle_gamma   90.00
#
_symmetry.space_group_name_H-M   'P 1'
#
loop_
_entity.id
_entity.type
_entity.pdbx_description
1 polymer ?
#
loop_
_entity_poly.entity_id
_entity_poly.type
_entity_poly.pdbx_seq_one_letter_code
_entity_poly.pdbx_strand_id
1 'polypeptide(L)'
;IYAPIAVRLGVRQWAHELEDLALATLHPSRYRILAEAVRKRHGNRKAIVEKMRTAIESQLQQEGLQAEVSGREKNVYSIYR
;
A
#
# COMPACT_ATOMS: atom_id res chain seq x y z
N ILE A 1 -10.86 -9.41 15.10
CA ILE A 1 -12.05 -8.61 15.49
C ILE A 1 -11.80 -7.11 15.26
N TYR A 2 -10.75 -6.53 15.82
CA TYR A 2 -10.47 -5.09 15.76
C TYR A 2 -10.16 -4.53 14.37
N ALA A 3 -9.38 -5.22 13.54
CA ALA A 3 -9.06 -4.75 12.19
C ALA A 3 -10.32 -4.49 11.31
N PRO A 4 -11.29 -5.42 11.20
CA PRO A 4 -12.55 -5.16 10.51
C PRO A 4 -13.38 -4.00 11.09
N ILE A 5 -13.31 -3.76 12.40
CA ILE A 5 -13.99 -2.62 13.03
C ILE A 5 -13.33 -1.31 12.59
N ALA A 6 -12.00 -1.23 12.60
CA ALA A 6 -11.26 -0.07 12.12
C ALA A 6 -11.57 0.23 10.64
N VAL A 7 -11.72 -0.79 9.78
CA VAL A 7 -12.17 -0.61 8.39
C VAL A 7 -13.57 0.02 8.32
N ARG A 8 -14.52 -0.46 9.11
CA ARG A 8 -15.91 0.05 9.12
C ARG A 8 -16.00 1.49 9.63
N LEU A 9 -15.13 1.86 10.57
CA LEU A 9 -15.04 3.22 11.10
C LEU A 9 -14.27 4.18 10.17
N GLY A 10 -13.79 3.70 9.02
CA GLY A 10 -13.02 4.50 8.07
C GLY A 10 -11.56 4.72 8.47
N VAL A 11 -11.11 4.16 9.61
CA VAL A 11 -9.74 4.31 10.11
C VAL A 11 -8.84 3.23 9.51
N ARG A 12 -8.60 3.35 8.20
CA ARG A 12 -7.90 2.32 7.42
C ARG A 12 -6.42 2.14 7.83
N GLN A 13 -5.78 3.19 8.32
CA GLN A 13 -4.41 3.09 8.83
C GLN A 13 -4.31 2.09 9.99
N TRP A 14 -5.20 2.21 10.99
CA TRP A 14 -5.22 1.29 12.13
C TRP A 14 -5.59 -0.12 11.70
N ALA A 15 -6.50 -0.27 10.73
CA ALA A 15 -6.82 -1.57 10.19
C ALA A 15 -5.58 -2.26 9.60
N HIS A 16 -4.78 -1.53 8.79
CA HIS A 16 -3.57 -2.07 8.21
C HIS A 16 -2.52 -2.44 9.28
N GLU A 17 -2.29 -1.57 10.26
CA GLU A 17 -1.33 -1.83 11.35
C GLU A 17 -1.74 -3.07 12.17
N LEU A 18 -3.02 -3.19 12.52
CA LEU A 18 -3.55 -4.35 13.24
C LEU A 18 -3.45 -5.63 12.43
N GLU A 19 -3.71 -5.58 11.13
CA GLU A 19 -3.58 -6.73 10.23
C GLU A 19 -2.13 -7.21 10.08
N ASP A 20 -1.19 -6.27 9.98
CA ASP A 20 0.23 -6.59 9.84
C ASP A 20 0.79 -7.19 11.14
N LEU A 21 0.45 -6.62 12.29
CA LEU A 21 0.81 -7.18 13.61
C LEU A 21 0.20 -8.58 13.81
N ALA A 22 -1.07 -8.77 13.43
CA ALA A 22 -1.72 -10.07 13.50
C ALA A 22 -1.03 -11.10 12.60
N LEU A 23 -0.64 -10.73 11.38
CA LEU A 23 0.04 -11.65 10.48
C LEU A 23 1.46 -11.99 10.97
N ALA A 24 2.20 -11.00 11.45
CA ALA A 24 3.53 -11.17 12.01
C ALA A 24 3.53 -12.10 13.24
N THR A 25 2.50 -12.05 14.06
CA THR A 25 2.37 -12.87 15.27
C THR A 25 1.82 -14.26 15.00
N LEU A 26 0.76 -14.39 14.18
CA LEU A 26 0.12 -15.68 13.90
C LEU A 26 0.92 -16.54 12.91
N HIS A 27 1.60 -15.90 11.94
CA HIS A 27 2.32 -16.59 10.86
C HIS A 27 3.68 -15.93 10.58
N PRO A 28 4.63 -15.95 11.54
CA PRO A 28 5.89 -15.21 11.45
C PRO A 28 6.74 -15.58 10.23
N SER A 29 6.84 -16.88 9.89
CA SER A 29 7.61 -17.33 8.72
C SER A 29 7.01 -16.81 7.40
N ARG A 30 5.68 -16.80 7.28
CA ARG A 30 4.99 -16.31 6.07
C ARG A 30 5.13 -14.79 5.97
N TYR A 31 4.95 -14.08 7.07
CA TYR A 31 5.13 -12.64 7.15
C TYR A 31 6.54 -12.25 6.69
N ARG A 32 7.58 -12.92 7.20
CA ARG A 32 8.97 -12.62 6.84
C ARG A 32 9.24 -12.80 5.34
N ILE A 33 8.81 -13.92 4.76
CA ILE A 33 8.99 -14.20 3.32
C ILE A 33 8.28 -13.14 2.48
N LEU A 34 7.03 -12.80 2.82
CA LEU A 34 6.25 -11.81 2.08
C LEU A 34 6.83 -10.41 2.23
N ALA A 35 7.22 -10.00 3.44
CA ALA A 35 7.83 -8.71 3.69
C ALA A 35 9.15 -8.54 2.91
N GLU A 36 9.99 -9.58 2.87
CA GLU A 36 11.21 -9.59 2.06
C GLU A 36 10.91 -9.50 0.55
N ALA A 37 9.93 -10.27 0.06
CA ALA A 37 9.52 -10.25 -1.34
C ALA A 37 8.95 -8.87 -1.76
N VAL A 38 8.13 -8.26 -0.91
CA VAL A 38 7.59 -6.91 -1.10
C VAL A 38 8.73 -5.89 -1.15
N ARG A 39 9.66 -5.94 -0.19
CA ARG A 39 10.82 -5.03 -0.13
C ARG A 39 11.70 -5.13 -1.38
N LYS A 40 11.99 -6.36 -1.86
CA LYS A 40 12.75 -6.57 -3.10
C LYS A 40 12.05 -5.98 -4.33
N ARG A 41 10.73 -6.14 -4.42
CA ARG A 41 9.95 -5.62 -5.56
C ARG A 41 9.74 -4.10 -5.50
N HIS A 42 9.78 -3.52 -4.31
CA HIS A 42 9.52 -2.09 -4.06
C HIS A 42 10.47 -1.16 -4.84
N GLY A 43 11.78 -1.41 -4.77
CA GLY A 43 12.78 -0.56 -5.43
C GLY A 43 12.56 -0.39 -6.93
N ASN A 44 12.33 -1.50 -7.64
CA ASN A 44 12.08 -1.47 -9.09
C ASN A 44 10.74 -0.81 -9.44
N ARG A 45 9.74 -0.97 -8.58
CA ARG A 45 8.37 -0.49 -8.83
C ARG A 45 8.21 1.00 -8.52
N LYS A 46 8.94 1.54 -7.55
CA LYS A 46 8.91 2.97 -7.21
C LYS A 46 9.25 3.85 -8.42
N ALA A 47 10.31 3.53 -9.15
CA ALA A 47 10.71 4.28 -10.35
C ALA A 47 9.63 4.27 -11.45
N ILE A 48 8.92 3.15 -11.61
CA ILE A 48 7.84 3.03 -12.60
C ILE A 48 6.62 3.84 -12.15
N VAL A 49 6.25 3.75 -10.87
CA VAL A 49 5.11 4.49 -10.31
C VAL A 49 5.36 6.00 -10.37
N GLU A 50 6.56 6.48 -10.07
CA GLU A 50 6.89 7.91 -10.18
C GLU A 50 6.85 8.41 -11.63
N LYS A 51 7.31 7.61 -12.60
CA LYS A 51 7.17 7.96 -14.02
C LYS A 51 5.70 8.07 -14.44
N MET A 52 4.86 7.13 -14.02
CA MET A 52 3.42 7.18 -14.29
C MET A 52 2.76 8.37 -13.60
N ARG A 53 3.10 8.63 -12.34
CA ARG A 53 2.61 9.79 -11.59
C ARG A 53 2.92 11.08 -12.32
N THR A 54 4.17 11.28 -12.72
CA THR A 54 4.62 12.48 -13.44
C THR A 54 3.87 12.65 -14.77
N ALA A 55 3.68 11.55 -15.51
CA ALA A 55 2.94 11.59 -16.78
C ALA A 55 1.46 11.99 -16.57
N ILE A 56 0.81 11.45 -15.53
CA ILE A 56 -0.58 11.79 -15.21
C ILE A 56 -0.68 13.25 -14.74
N GLU A 57 0.21 13.69 -13.85
CA GLU A 57 0.24 15.09 -13.37
C GLU A 57 0.46 16.08 -14.53
N SER A 58 1.36 15.77 -15.46
CA SER A 58 1.58 16.59 -16.66
C SER A 58 0.34 16.68 -17.55
N GLN A 59 -0.38 15.57 -17.75
CA GLN A 59 -1.59 15.56 -18.57
C GLN A 59 -2.71 16.38 -17.91
N LEU A 60 -2.89 16.23 -16.59
CA LEU A 60 -3.87 16.98 -15.82
C LEU A 60 -3.59 18.49 -15.86
N GLN A 61 -2.32 18.90 -15.77
CA GLN A 61 -1.92 20.29 -15.91
C GLN A 61 -2.19 20.85 -17.32
N GLN A 62 -1.94 20.07 -18.37
CA GLN A 62 -2.25 20.47 -19.76
C GLN A 62 -3.74 20.71 -19.98
N GLU A 63 -4.60 19.93 -19.31
CA GLU A 63 -6.05 20.08 -19.35
C GLU A 63 -6.58 21.16 -18.39
N GLY A 64 -5.69 21.84 -17.65
CA GLY A 64 -6.05 22.89 -16.69
C GLY A 64 -6.70 22.38 -15.41
N LEU A 65 -6.60 21.08 -15.12
CA LEU A 65 -7.18 20.44 -13.94
C LEU A 65 -6.18 20.44 -12.77
N GLN A 66 -6.56 21.08 -11.66
CA GLN A 66 -5.82 20.97 -10.40
C GLN A 66 -6.25 19.69 -9.68
N ALA A 67 -5.37 18.70 -9.64
CA ALA A 67 -5.63 17.43 -8.98
C ALA A 67 -4.38 16.89 -8.28
N GLU A 68 -4.58 16.12 -7.22
CA GLU A 68 -3.53 15.45 -6.47
C GLU A 68 -3.39 13.99 -6.93
N VAL A 69 -2.20 13.60 -7.36
CA VAL A 69 -1.89 12.22 -7.75
C VAL A 69 -1.04 11.58 -6.67
N SER A 70 -1.53 10.51 -6.07
CA SER A 70 -0.82 9.76 -5.03
C SER A 70 -0.66 8.29 -5.40
N GLY A 71 0.51 7.74 -5.10
CA GLY A 71 0.79 6.31 -5.23
C GLY A 71 0.36 5.57 -3.96
N ARG A 72 -0.50 4.56 -4.07
CA ARG A 72 -0.90 3.72 -2.94
C ARG A 72 -0.21 2.36 -2.98
N GLU A 73 0.40 2.00 -1.87
CA GLU A 73 0.98 0.68 -1.65
C GLU A 73 -0.03 -0.27 -0.99
N LYS A 74 0.05 -1.55 -1.35
CA LYS A 74 -0.73 -2.61 -0.69
C LYS A 74 -0.03 -3.03 0.59
N ASN A 75 -0.82 -3.26 1.64
CA ASN A 75 -0.33 -3.82 2.89
C ASN A 75 0.10 -5.29 2.73
N VAL A 76 1.02 -5.80 3.55
CA VAL A 76 1.53 -7.19 3.47
C VAL A 76 0.39 -8.18 3.68
N TYR A 77 -0.47 -7.93 4.66
CA TYR A 77 -1.67 -8.75 4.86
C TYR A 77 -2.62 -8.76 3.64
N SER A 78 -2.77 -7.63 2.93
CA SER A 78 -3.57 -7.55 1.70
C SER A 78 -2.91 -8.20 0.47
N ILE A 79 -1.64 -8.61 0.59
CA ILE A 79 -0.92 -9.39 -0.44
C ILE A 79 -1.00 -10.88 -0.08
N TYR A 80 -1.06 -11.20 1.21
CA TYR A 80 -1.23 -12.55 1.72
C TYR A 80 -2.63 -13.13 1.45
N ARG A 81 -3.67 -12.29 1.54
CA ARG A 81 -5.07 -12.64 1.27
C ARG A 81 -5.46 -12.29 -0.17
#